data_AF-A0A8T5G2A3-F1
#
_entry.id   AF-A0A8T5G2A3-F1
#
_cell.length_a   1.000
_cell.length_b   1.000
_cell.length_c   1.000
_cell.angle_alpha   90.00
_cell.angle_beta   90.00
_cell.angle_gamma   90.00
#
_symmetry.space_group_name_H-M   'P 1'
#
loop_
_entity.id
_entity.type
_entity.pdbx_description
1 polymer ?
#
loop_
_entity_poly.entity_id
_entity_poly.type
_entity_poly.pdbx_seq_one_letter_code
_entity_poly.pdbx_strand_id
1 'polypeptide(L)'
;MFSRRINLFEKILLPVGAAVTVFGFYLLVQADNSHGGAEIWAKLIAIFVWLMLTFIMIIAATIEDVKEELVLISREHVAEIKLLKEVVQDQLMEMKLLRKDFGPSKKKK
;
A
#
# COMPACT_ATOMS: atom_id res chain seq x y z
N MET A 1 -1.40 5.15 17.94
CA MET A 1 -0.21 5.61 17.18
C MET A 1 0.44 4.36 16.61
N PHE A 2 -0.02 3.92 15.44
CA PHE A 2 0.36 2.61 14.90
C PHE A 2 1.81 2.64 14.44
N SER A 3 2.60 1.71 14.98
CA SER A 3 4.01 1.54 14.68
C SER A 3 4.16 1.15 13.20
N ARG A 4 4.69 2.06 12.38
CA ARG A 4 5.15 1.78 11.01
C ARG A 4 6.25 0.73 11.13
N ARG A 5 5.91 -0.53 10.90
CA ARG A 5 6.90 -1.62 10.87
C ARG A 5 7.72 -1.40 9.60
N ILE A 6 9.02 -1.20 9.76
CA ILE A 6 9.97 -1.13 8.63
C ILE A 6 9.73 -2.36 7.77
N ASN A 7 9.24 -2.12 6.56
CA ASN A 7 8.70 -3.18 5.74
C ASN A 7 9.85 -4.01 5.15
N LEU A 8 9.61 -5.29 4.89
CA LEU A 8 10.57 -6.16 4.18
C LEU A 8 10.93 -5.55 2.81
N PHE A 9 9.99 -4.81 2.22
CA PHE A 9 10.21 -4.08 0.98
C PHE A 9 11.21 -2.93 1.15
N GLU A 10 11.10 -2.11 2.19
CA GLU A 10 12.06 -1.03 2.48
C GLU A 10 13.46 -1.60 2.76
N LYS A 11 13.54 -2.76 3.42
CA LYS A 11 14.80 -3.49 3.64
C LYS A 11 15.46 -4.03 2.38
N ILE A 12 14.69 -4.35 1.33
CA ILE A 12 15.21 -4.97 0.09
C ILE A 12 15.34 -3.93 -1.03
N LEU A 13 14.37 -3.05 -1.18
CA LEU A 13 14.34 -2.04 -2.22
C LEU A 13 15.40 -0.96 -2.00
N LEU A 14 15.64 -0.54 -0.75
CA LEU A 14 16.65 0.48 -0.44
C LEU A 14 18.07 0.04 -0.84
N PRO A 15 18.55 -1.18 -0.48
CA PRO A 15 19.85 -1.65 -0.98
C PRO A 15 19.84 -1.93 -2.49
N VAL A 16 18.73 -2.40 -3.08
CA VAL A 16 18.63 -2.60 -4.53
C VAL A 16 18.71 -1.26 -5.29
N GLY A 17 18.05 -0.21 -4.81
CA GLY A 17 18.13 1.14 -5.37
C GLY A 17 19.51 1.77 -5.21
N ALA A 18 20.15 1.56 -4.06
CA ALA A 18 21.55 1.96 -3.87
C ALA A 18 22.49 1.20 -4.83
N ALA A 19 22.28 -0.10 -5.01
CA ALA A 19 23.07 -0.88 -5.97
C ALA A 19 22.88 -0.38 -7.40
N VAL A 20 21.65 -0.14 -7.85
CA VAL A 20 21.34 0.33 -9.21
C VAL A 20 21.89 1.74 -9.47
N THR A 21 21.91 2.62 -8.46
CA THR A 21 22.50 3.96 -8.61
C THR A 21 24.02 3.90 -8.73
N VAL A 22 24.70 3.10 -7.89
CA VAL A 22 26.16 2.92 -7.95
C VAL A 22 26.57 2.23 -9.25
N PHE A 23 25.87 1.16 -9.63
CA PHE A 23 26.19 0.39 -10.85
C PHE A 23 25.91 1.18 -12.12
N GLY A 24 24.80 1.94 -12.15
CA GLY A 24 24.47 2.82 -13.28
C GLY A 24 25.49 3.95 -13.45
N PHE A 25 25.93 4.56 -12.35
CA PHE A 25 26.98 5.57 -12.38
C PHE A 25 28.33 4.99 -12.86
N TYR A 26 28.69 3.79 -12.41
CA TYR A 26 29.90 3.10 -12.86
C TYR A 26 29.87 2.84 -14.37
N LEU A 27 28.76 2.33 -14.90
CA LEU A 27 28.61 2.09 -16.34
C LEU A 27 28.67 3.38 -17.15
N LEU A 28 28.16 4.50 -16.62
CA LEU A 28 28.27 5.80 -17.26
C LEU A 28 29.71 6.30 -17.33
N VAL A 29 30.45 6.21 -16.23
CA VAL A 29 31.87 6.61 -16.19
C VAL A 29 32.71 5.72 -17.11
N GLN A 30 32.41 4.42 -17.18
CA GLN A 30 33.10 3.51 -18.09
C GLN A 30 32.81 3.85 -19.56
N ALA A 31 31.54 4.12 -19.89
CA ALA A 31 31.15 4.53 -21.23
C ALA A 31 31.79 5.88 -21.61
N ASP A 32 32.00 6.79 -20.67
CA ASP A 32 32.58 8.10 -20.99
C ASP A 32 34.05 8.00 -21.46
N ASN A 33 34.78 7.01 -20.96
CA ASN A 33 36.19 6.80 -21.28
C ASN A 33 36.43 6.13 -22.65
N SER A 34 35.43 5.48 -23.25
CA SER A 34 35.53 4.97 -24.62
C SER A 34 35.31 6.12 -25.63
N HIS A 35 36.27 6.29 -26.54
CA HIS A 35 36.30 7.42 -27.48
C HIS A 35 35.79 6.96 -28.86
N GLY A 36 34.49 7.10 -29.11
CA GLY A 36 33.88 6.90 -30.44
C GLY A 36 32.60 7.72 -30.63
N GLY A 37 32.48 8.47 -31.73
CA GLY A 37 31.35 9.40 -31.97
C GLY A 37 29.97 8.72 -32.10
N ALA A 38 29.91 7.43 -32.42
CA ALA A 38 28.68 6.64 -32.40
C ALA A 38 28.18 6.35 -30.96
N GLU A 39 29.05 6.52 -29.95
CA GLU A 39 28.73 6.20 -28.56
C GLU A 39 27.90 7.29 -27.89
N ILE A 40 27.85 8.53 -28.39
CA ILE A 40 27.06 9.61 -27.78
C ILE A 40 25.57 9.27 -27.77
N TRP A 41 25.05 8.70 -28.87
CA TRP A 41 23.66 8.27 -28.95
C TRP A 41 23.37 7.08 -28.04
N ALA A 42 24.31 6.12 -27.96
CA ALA A 42 24.20 4.99 -27.04
C ALA A 42 24.25 5.43 -25.58
N LYS A 43 25.10 6.42 -25.24
CA LYS A 43 25.18 7.06 -23.92
C LYS A 43 23.86 7.75 -23.57
N LEU A 44 23.26 8.50 -24.50
CA LEU A 44 21.98 9.16 -24.29
C LEU A 44 20.86 8.15 -23.98
N ILE A 45 20.79 7.06 -24.76
CA ILE A 45 19.82 5.97 -24.52
C ILE A 45 20.10 5.28 -23.19
N ALA A 46 21.36 5.03 -22.84
CA ALA A 46 21.73 4.41 -21.56
C ALA A 46 21.32 5.29 -20.36
N ILE A 47 21.55 6.60 -20.42
CA ILE A 47 21.09 7.55 -19.39
C ILE A 47 19.56 7.55 -19.31
N PHE A 48 18.88 7.57 -20.46
CA PHE A 48 17.42 7.60 -20.50
C PHE A 48 16.80 6.30 -19.94
N VAL A 49 17.34 5.14 -20.30
CA VAL A 49 16.94 3.84 -19.76
C VAL A 49 17.22 3.78 -18.26
N TRP A 50 18.36 4.30 -17.81
CA TRP A 50 18.69 4.35 -16.39
C TRP A 50 17.71 5.22 -15.59
N LEU A 51 17.39 6.42 -16.10
CA LEU A 51 16.36 7.29 -15.51
C LEU A 51 15.00 6.58 -15.46
N MET A 52 14.59 5.92 -16.55
CA MET A 52 13.35 5.13 -16.59
C MET A 52 13.35 4.00 -15.55
N LEU A 53 14.48 3.30 -15.36
CA LEU A 53 14.62 2.22 -14.39
C LEU A 53 14.48 2.76 -12.95
N THR A 54 15.11 3.90 -12.65
CA THR A 54 14.94 4.56 -11.35
C THR A 54 13.51 5.05 -11.13
N PHE A 55 12.85 5.55 -12.17
CA PHE A 55 11.46 6.01 -12.11
C PHE A 55 10.49 4.86 -11.81
N ILE A 56 10.62 3.74 -12.52
CA ILE A 56 9.80 2.54 -12.27
C ILE A 56 10.03 2.01 -10.86
N MET A 57 11.27 2.05 -10.37
CA MET A 57 11.59 1.64 -9.00
C MET A 57 10.88 2.50 -7.95
N ILE A 58 10.84 3.82 -8.14
CA ILE A 58 10.10 4.74 -7.26
C ILE A 58 8.59 4.43 -7.32
N ILE A 59 8.03 4.23 -8.51
CA ILE A 59 6.61 3.88 -8.66
C ILE A 59 6.30 2.56 -7.95
N ALA A 60 7.13 1.53 -8.12
CA ALA A 60 6.95 0.25 -7.46
C ALA A 60 6.94 0.38 -5.92
N ALA A 61 7.80 1.25 -5.37
CA ALA A 61 7.79 1.58 -3.95
C ALA A 61 6.46 2.20 -3.52
N THR A 62 6.01 3.23 -4.24
CA THR A 62 4.76 3.92 -3.90
C THR A 62 3.53 3.01 -4.02
N ILE A 63 3.50 2.09 -4.99
CA ILE A 63 2.38 1.16 -5.16
C ILE A 63 2.32 0.17 -4.00
N GLU A 64 3.47 -0.34 -3.55
CA GLU A 64 3.48 -1.28 -2.42
C GLU A 64 3.08 -0.57 -1.12
N ASP A 65 3.56 0.65 -0.88
CA ASP A 65 3.15 1.46 0.27
C ASP A 65 1.63 1.70 0.28
N VAL A 66 1.05 2.12 -0.86
CA VAL A 66 -0.41 2.35 -1.00
C VAL A 66 -1.19 1.05 -0.79
N LYS A 67 -0.68 -0.09 -1.26
CA LYS A 67 -1.33 -1.38 -1.12
C LYS A 67 -1.37 -1.84 0.35
N GLU A 68 -0.30 -1.59 1.12
CA GLU A 68 -0.30 -1.88 2.55
C GLU A 68 -1.27 -1.00 3.32
N GLU A 69 -1.29 0.30 3.04
CA GLU A 69 -2.26 1.23 3.62
C GLU A 69 -3.69 0.80 3.30
N LEU A 70 -3.96 0.39 2.06
CA LEU A 70 -5.29 -0.07 1.63
C LEU A 70 -5.73 -1.34 2.37
N VAL A 71 -4.82 -2.29 2.61
CA VAL A 71 -5.10 -3.50 3.39
C VAL A 71 -5.43 -3.16 4.85
N LEU A 72 -4.71 -2.20 5.43
CA LEU A 72 -4.94 -1.75 6.81
C LEU A 72 -6.33 -1.11 6.93
N ILE A 73 -6.64 -0.15 6.05
CA ILE A 73 -7.94 0.54 5.98
C ILE A 73 -9.07 -0.48 5.74
N SER A 74 -8.87 -1.46 4.85
CA SER A 74 -9.85 -2.51 4.60
C SER A 74 -10.16 -3.33 5.86
N ARG A 75 -9.15 -3.67 6.66
CA ARG A 75 -9.34 -4.38 7.93
C ARG A 75 -10.09 -3.55 8.95
N GLU A 76 -9.79 -2.25 9.03
CA GLU A 76 -10.51 -1.32 9.91
C GLU A 76 -11.99 -1.25 9.52
N HIS A 77 -12.30 -1.07 8.23
CA HIS A 77 -13.69 -1.06 7.76
C HIS A 77 -14.43 -2.38 8.03
N VAL A 78 -13.77 -3.53 7.88
CA VAL A 78 -14.39 -4.83 8.20
C VAL A 78 -14.70 -4.93 9.71
N ALA A 79 -13.80 -4.44 10.57
CA ALA A 79 -14.02 -4.41 12.01
C ALA A 79 -15.18 -3.46 12.39
N GLU A 80 -15.22 -2.27 11.80
CA GLU A 80 -16.31 -1.30 11.99
C GLU A 80 -17.66 -1.87 11.53
N ILE A 81 -17.72 -2.51 10.36
CA ILE A 81 -18.95 -3.16 9.87
C ILE A 81 -19.42 -4.25 10.83
N LYS A 82 -18.48 -5.03 11.39
CA LYS A 82 -18.82 -6.07 12.36
C LYS A 82 -19.44 -5.47 13.63
N LEU A 83 -18.83 -4.42 14.17
CA LEU A 83 -19.35 -3.71 15.34
C LEU A 83 -20.73 -3.08 15.05
N LEU A 84 -20.90 -2.45 13.88
CA LEU A 84 -22.19 -1.91 13.47
C LEU A 84 -23.26 -3.00 13.41
N LYS A 85 -22.93 -4.18 12.89
CA LYS A 85 -23.85 -5.31 12.80
C LYS A 85 -24.28 -5.82 14.18
N GLU A 86 -23.35 -5.89 15.14
CA GLU A 86 -23.64 -6.27 16.53
C GLU A 86 -24.59 -5.24 17.18
N VAL A 87 -24.29 -3.95 17.07
CA VAL A 87 -25.16 -2.88 17.59
C VAL A 87 -26.57 -2.93 16.99
N VAL A 88 -26.69 -3.14 15.68
CA VAL A 88 -28.00 -3.26 15.00
C VAL A 88 -28.77 -4.49 15.50
N GLN A 89 -28.08 -5.62 15.75
CA GLN A 89 -28.72 -6.81 16.31
C GLN A 89 -29.23 -6.58 17.73
N ASP A 90 -28.44 -5.91 18.57
CA ASP A 90 -28.81 -5.58 19.94
C ASP A 90 -30.02 -4.65 19.99
N GLN A 91 -30.02 -3.58 19.19
CA GLN A 91 -31.16 -2.66 19.07
C GLN A 91 -32.44 -3.38 18.59
N LEU A 92 -32.31 -4.31 17.65
CA LEU A 92 -33.43 -5.09 17.15
C LEU A 92 -33.96 -6.07 18.22
N MET A 93 -33.08 -6.61 19.05
CA MET A 93 -33.45 -7.44 20.19
C MET A 93 -34.16 -6.62 21.26
N GLU A 94 -33.67 -5.43 21.57
CA GLU A 94 -34.31 -4.48 22.49
C GLU A 94 -35.71 -4.10 22.00
N MET A 95 -35.87 -3.72 20.73
CA MET A 95 -37.19 -3.43 20.15
C MET A 95 -38.15 -4.62 20.20
N LYS A 96 -37.66 -5.85 20.03
CA LYS A 96 -38.48 -7.07 20.18
C LYS A 96 -38.94 -7.28 21.61
N LEU A 97 -38.07 -7.03 22.60
CA LEU A 97 -38.40 -7.12 24.02
C LEU A 97 -39.43 -6.06 24.40
N LEU A 98 -39.21 -4.80 24.00
CA LEU A 98 -40.17 -3.72 24.20
C LEU A 98 -41.52 -4.04 23.55
N ARG A 99 -41.54 -4.56 22.32
CA ARG A 99 -42.78 -4.98 21.66
C ARG A 99 -43.50 -6.11 22.41
N LYS A 100 -42.77 -7.00 23.07
CA LYS A 100 -43.36 -8.06 23.88
C LYS A 100 -43.97 -7.52 25.17
N ASP A 101 -43.32 -6.53 25.79
CA ASP A 101 -43.78 -5.90 27.03
C ASP A 101 -44.96 -4.93 26.80
N PHE A 102 -45.01 -4.27 25.63
CA PHE A 102 -46.13 -3.42 25.19
C PHE A 102 -47.17 -4.17 24.32
N GLY A 103 -47.00 -5.47 24.10
CA GLY A 103 -47.96 -6.31 23.37
C GLY A 103 -49.29 -6.41 24.12
N PRO A 104 -50.43 -6.60 23.43
CA PRO A 104 -51.75 -6.46 24.03
C PRO A 104 -51.87 -7.38 25.25
N SER A 105 -52.05 -6.76 26.43
CA SER A 105 -52.42 -7.42 27.67
C SER A 105 -53.59 -8.34 27.35
N LYS A 106 -53.31 -9.66 27.30
CA LYS A 106 -54.37 -10.66 27.18
C LYS A 106 -55.23 -10.49 28.41
N LYS A 107 -56.41 -9.88 28.20
CA LYS A 107 -57.54 -9.83 29.12
C LYS A 107 -57.57 -11.13 29.93
N LYS A 108 -57.22 -11.06 31.21
CA LYS A 108 -57.64 -12.09 32.15
C LYS A 108 -59.09 -11.77 32.51
N LYS A 109 -59.95 -12.73 32.18
CA LYS A 109 -61.33 -12.85 32.65
C LYS A 109 -61.38 -12.77 34.17
#